data_AF-A0AAD9CV58-F1
#
_entry.id   AF-A0AAD9CV58-F1
#
_cell.length_a   1.000
_cell.length_b   1.000
_cell.length_c   1.000
_cell.angle_alpha   90.00
_cell.angle_beta   90.00
_cell.angle_gamma   90.00
#
_symmetry.space_group_name_H-M   'P 1'
#
loop_
_entity.id
_entity.type
_entity.pdbx_description
1 polymer ?
#
loop_
_entity_poly.entity_id
_entity_poly.type
_entity_poly.pdbx_seq_one_letter_code
_entity_poly.pdbx_strand_id
1 'polypeptide(L)'
;MHGEITAIRHCTDVLRRRGLSPQEILAAWKDFSLYTNGEPCPMCASAIRWAGFKEMIYGSSIRTIAEYGRNQIYIPSSMVWEKSYSLGHATHMLGNVLTNETDPFFAHQFNESAPCPIGCQRHSFPGKRVQVCTPMANWREVIREAGVGNAATGLAQGHDEL
;
A
#
# COMPACT_ATOMS: atom_id res chain seq x y z
N MET A 1 -3.53 10.96 5.86
CA MET A 1 -4.34 9.75 6.14
C MET A 1 -3.62 8.56 5.51
N HIS A 2 -3.59 7.39 6.15
CA HIS A 2 -2.92 6.19 5.62
C HIS A 2 -3.73 5.56 4.48
N GLY A 3 -3.04 4.92 3.52
CA GLY A 3 -3.65 4.41 2.29
C GLY A 3 -4.74 3.36 2.56
N GLU A 4 -4.52 2.48 3.55
CA GLU A 4 -5.43 1.40 3.95
C GLU A 4 -6.72 1.97 4.53
N ILE A 5 -6.63 3.00 5.39
CA ILE A 5 -7.81 3.66 5.96
C ILE A 5 -8.58 4.42 4.89
N THR A 6 -7.87 5.09 3.97
CA THR A 6 -8.50 5.74 2.82
C THR A 6 -9.22 4.73 1.94
N ALA A 7 -8.62 3.57 1.66
CA ALA A 7 -9.22 2.50 0.88
C ALA A 7 -10.49 1.94 1.55
N ILE A 8 -10.45 1.62 2.85
CA ILE A 8 -11.61 1.13 3.60
C ILE A 8 -12.76 2.14 3.56
N ARG A 9 -12.48 3.43 3.79
CA ARG A 9 -13.49 4.50 3.76
C ARG A 9 -14.12 4.63 2.38
N HIS A 10 -13.29 4.73 1.34
CA HIS A 10 -13.79 4.89 -0.02
C HIS A 10 -14.58 3.66 -0.49
N CYS A 11 -14.13 2.45 -0.16
CA CYS A 11 -14.86 1.22 -0.45
C CYS A 11 -16.23 1.21 0.25
N THR A 12 -16.28 1.60 1.53
CA THR A 12 -17.54 1.76 2.27
C THR A 12 -18.50 2.73 1.57
N ASP A 13 -18.00 3.88 1.09
CA ASP A 13 -18.80 4.87 0.37
C ASP A 13 -19.30 4.34 -0.98
N VAL A 14 -18.50 3.52 -1.67
CA VAL A 14 -18.92 2.83 -2.91
C VAL A 14 -20.03 1.83 -2.60
N LEU A 15 -19.89 1.00 -1.56
CA LEU A 15 -20.89 0.00 -1.20
C LEU A 15 -22.21 0.63 -0.71
N ARG A 16 -22.14 1.71 0.06
CA ARG A 16 -23.36 2.47 0.43
C ARG A 16 -24.08 3.02 -0.79
N ARG A 17 -23.35 3.56 -1.77
CA ARG A 17 -23.94 4.05 -3.03
C ARG A 17 -24.56 2.93 -3.87
N ARG A 18 -24.11 1.68 -3.68
CA ARG A 18 -24.72 0.48 -4.26
C ARG A 18 -25.94 -0.04 -3.50
N GLY A 19 -26.34 0.64 -2.41
CA GLY A 19 -27.54 0.31 -1.64
C GLY A 19 -27.33 -0.67 -0.49
N LEU A 20 -26.09 -1.07 -0.19
CA LEU A 20 -25.83 -1.99 0.92
C LEU A 20 -26.02 -1.29 2.27
N SER A 21 -26.70 -1.98 3.18
CA SER A 21 -26.81 -1.62 4.59
C SER A 21 -25.48 -1.75 5.33
N PRO A 22 -25.31 -1.11 6.50
CA PRO A 22 -24.10 -1.27 7.31
C PRO A 22 -23.75 -2.73 7.64
N GLN A 23 -24.76 -3.59 7.87
CA GLN A 23 -24.57 -5.01 8.18
C GLN A 23 -24.08 -5.79 6.96
N GLU A 24 -24.61 -5.51 5.78
CA GLU A 24 -24.16 -6.13 4.52
C GLU A 24 -22.72 -5.70 4.18
N ILE A 25 -22.37 -4.43 4.39
CA ILE A 25 -21.00 -3.93 4.21
C ILE A 25 -20.04 -4.64 5.16
N LEU A 26 -20.41 -4.78 6.44
CA LEU A 26 -19.59 -5.48 7.41
C LEU A 26 -19.38 -6.95 7.02
N ALA A 27 -20.42 -7.61 6.48
CA ALA A 27 -20.34 -8.99 6.03
C ALA A 27 -19.51 -9.15 4.75
N ALA A 28 -19.41 -8.12 3.91
CA ALA A 28 -18.72 -8.17 2.61
C ALA A 28 -17.18 -8.16 2.72
N TRP A 29 -16.60 -7.67 3.83
CA TRP A 29 -15.14 -7.58 3.96
C TRP A 29 -14.45 -8.94 3.80
N LYS A 30 -15.09 -10.03 4.25
CA LYS A 30 -14.59 -11.41 4.13
C LYS A 30 -14.40 -11.89 2.69
N ASP A 31 -14.95 -11.16 1.71
CA ASP A 31 -14.87 -11.45 0.29
C ASP A 31 -13.86 -10.54 -0.44
N PHE A 32 -13.24 -9.59 0.27
CA PHE A 32 -12.31 -8.62 -0.31
C PHE A 32 -10.84 -8.85 0.05
N SER A 33 -10.00 -8.59 -0.94
CA SER A 33 -8.55 -8.55 -0.84
C SER A 33 -8.08 -7.10 -0.78
N LEU A 34 -7.27 -6.75 0.23
CA LEU A 34 -6.65 -5.44 0.33
C LEU A 34 -5.21 -5.48 -0.16
N TYR A 35 -4.88 -4.68 -1.17
CA TYR A 35 -3.52 -4.51 -1.68
C TYR A 35 -2.94 -3.16 -1.23
N THR A 36 -1.71 -3.16 -0.73
CA THR A 36 -0.98 -1.94 -0.34
C THR A 36 0.50 -2.04 -0.65
N ASN A 37 1.14 -0.93 -1.02
CA ASN A 37 2.56 -0.94 -1.39
C ASN A 37 3.47 -1.22 -0.18
N GLY A 38 3.08 -0.79 1.00
CA GLY A 38 3.86 -0.99 2.23
C GLY A 38 3.10 -1.80 3.26
N GLU A 39 3.82 -2.55 4.08
CA GLU A 39 3.26 -3.27 5.22
C GLU A 39 2.47 -2.31 6.12
N PRO A 40 1.20 -2.63 6.43
CA PRO A 40 0.38 -1.75 7.25
C PRO A 40 0.99 -1.48 8.61
N CYS A 41 0.94 -0.22 9.04
CA CYS A 41 1.30 0.12 10.41
C CYS A 41 0.33 -0.55 11.40
N PRO A 42 0.67 -0.63 12.70
CA PRO A 42 -0.14 -1.38 13.67
C PRO A 42 -1.60 -0.93 13.75
N MET A 43 -1.87 0.37 13.56
CA MET A 43 -3.24 0.90 13.47
C MET A 43 -3.99 0.33 12.27
N CYS A 44 -3.39 0.36 11.07
CA CYS A 44 -4.01 -0.10 9.83
C CYS A 44 -4.17 -1.62 9.83
N ALA A 45 -3.13 -2.35 10.24
CA ALA A 45 -3.16 -3.79 10.46
C ALA A 45 -4.32 -4.18 11.40
N SER A 46 -4.46 -3.48 12.53
CA SER A 46 -5.57 -3.74 13.46
C SER A 46 -6.93 -3.45 12.84
N ALA A 47 -7.09 -2.36 12.09
CA ALA A 47 -8.35 -2.04 11.42
C ALA A 47 -8.75 -3.11 10.39
N ILE A 48 -7.81 -3.58 9.58
CA ILE A 48 -8.01 -4.66 8.60
C ILE A 48 -8.40 -5.95 9.31
N ARG A 49 -7.63 -6.31 10.35
CA ARG A 49 -7.88 -7.50 11.16
C ARG A 49 -9.25 -7.47 11.82
N TRP A 50 -9.69 -6.32 12.33
CA TRP A 50 -10.98 -6.16 13.00
C TRP A 50 -12.16 -6.16 12.02
N ALA A 51 -11.98 -5.60 10.82
CA ALA A 51 -13.00 -5.58 9.78
C ALA A 51 -13.28 -6.97 9.19
N GLY A 52 -12.31 -7.89 9.30
CA GLY A 52 -12.46 -9.27 8.82
C GLY A 52 -12.31 -9.41 7.32
N PHE A 53 -11.31 -8.73 6.75
CA PHE A 53 -10.93 -8.92 5.35
C PHE A 53 -10.60 -10.38 5.03
N LYS A 54 -10.82 -10.80 3.78
CA LYS A 54 -10.37 -12.11 3.30
C LYS A 54 -8.86 -12.24 3.40
N GLU A 55 -8.17 -11.25 2.86
CA GLU A 55 -6.72 -11.25 2.74
C GLU A 55 -6.15 -9.85 2.62
N MET A 56 -4.90 -9.73 3.06
CA MET A 56 -4.09 -8.52 3.01
C MET A 56 -2.77 -8.83 2.31
N ILE A 57 -2.51 -8.11 1.22
CA ILE A 57 -1.32 -8.27 0.39
C ILE A 57 -0.52 -6.98 0.47
N TYR A 58 0.77 -7.10 0.80
CA TYR A 58 1.67 -5.95 0.84
C TYR A 58 3.04 -6.22 0.19
N GLY A 59 3.64 -5.14 -0.30
CA GLY A 59 5.00 -5.15 -0.83
C GLY A 59 6.05 -4.92 0.25
N SER A 60 6.52 -3.68 0.37
CA SER A 60 7.64 -3.30 1.24
C SER A 60 7.35 -3.59 2.70
N SER A 61 8.26 -4.33 3.36
CA SER A 61 8.12 -4.63 4.80
C SER A 61 8.23 -3.37 5.68
N ILE A 62 7.65 -3.40 6.88
CA ILE A 62 7.76 -2.33 7.88
C ILE A 62 9.22 -2.07 8.26
N ARG A 63 10.05 -3.13 8.22
CA ARG A 63 11.50 -3.06 8.38
C ARG A 63 12.14 -2.23 7.28
N THR A 64 11.91 -2.57 6.02
CA THR A 64 12.43 -1.83 4.87
C THR A 64 12.00 -0.36 4.92
N ILE A 65 10.74 -0.10 5.24
CA ILE A 65 10.20 1.25 5.38
C ILE A 65 10.92 2.03 6.49
N ALA A 66 11.20 1.39 7.63
CA ALA A 66 11.94 2.00 8.73
C ALA A 66 13.41 2.23 8.39
N GLU A 67 14.06 1.30 7.70
CA GLU A 67 15.44 1.43 7.19
C GLU A 67 15.59 2.61 6.22
N TYR A 68 14.55 2.92 5.44
CA TYR A 68 14.50 4.14 4.61
C TYR A 68 14.13 5.41 5.37
N GLY A 69 14.14 5.39 6.71
CA GLY A 69 14.05 6.58 7.55
C GLY A 69 12.63 7.05 7.84
N ARG A 70 11.60 6.29 7.47
CA ARG A 70 10.24 6.59 7.94
C ARG A 70 10.06 6.13 9.38
N ASN A 71 9.60 7.05 10.22
CA ASN A 71 9.21 6.74 11.59
C ASN A 71 8.06 5.73 11.59
N GLN A 72 8.23 4.63 12.32
CA GLN A 72 7.23 3.57 12.48
C GLN A 72 7.11 3.19 13.96
N ILE A 73 5.90 2.84 14.38
CA ILE A 73 5.75 1.96 15.55
C ILE A 73 6.13 0.56 15.05
N TYR A 74 7.29 0.07 15.47
CA TYR A 74 7.85 -1.16 14.95
C TYR A 74 7.19 -2.40 15.55
N ILE A 75 5.95 -2.66 15.12
CA ILE A 75 5.21 -3.89 15.37
C ILE A 75 4.82 -4.43 13.99
N PRO A 76 5.43 -5.53 13.53
CA PRO A 76 5.04 -6.16 12.28
C PRO A 76 3.58 -6.58 12.28
N SER A 77 2.94 -6.56 11.12
CA SER A 77 1.54 -6.97 10.95
C SER A 77 1.30 -8.41 11.42
N SER A 78 2.28 -9.30 11.23
CA SER A 78 2.23 -10.68 11.71
C SER A 78 2.03 -10.78 13.23
N MET A 79 2.62 -9.86 14.00
CA MET A 79 2.46 -9.82 15.45
C MET A 79 1.04 -9.38 15.84
N VAL A 80 0.43 -8.44 15.10
CA VAL A 80 -0.97 -8.06 15.30
C VAL A 80 -1.90 -9.26 15.07
N TRP A 81 -1.61 -10.08 14.06
CA TRP A 81 -2.35 -11.31 13.79
C TRP A 81 -2.16 -12.35 14.91
N GLU A 82 -0.92 -12.57 15.34
CA GLU A 82 -0.59 -13.47 16.44
C GLU A 82 -1.35 -13.11 17.72
N LYS A 83 -1.45 -11.81 18.03
CA LYS A 83 -2.13 -11.32 19.25
C LYS A 83 -3.65 -11.16 19.12
N SER A 84 -4.24 -11.45 17.96
CA SER A 84 -5.69 -11.33 17.71
C SER A 84 -6.37 -12.69 17.50
N TYR A 85 -5.87 -13.72 18.17
CA TYR A 85 -6.40 -15.09 18.10
C TYR A 85 -7.85 -15.24 18.58
N SER A 86 -8.36 -14.30 19.38
CA SER A 86 -9.74 -14.31 19.89
C SER A 86 -10.78 -13.88 18.84
N LEU A 87 -10.35 -13.31 17.71
CA LEU A 87 -11.25 -12.97 16.61
C LEU A 87 -11.49 -14.22 15.76
N GLY A 88 -12.72 -14.74 15.78
CA GLY A 88 -13.10 -16.05 15.23
C GLY A 88 -13.09 -16.20 13.69
N HIS A 89 -12.57 -15.21 12.96
CA HIS A 89 -12.41 -15.26 11.51
C HIS A 89 -10.92 -15.20 11.14
N ALA A 90 -10.57 -15.83 10.02
CA ALA A 90 -9.22 -15.79 9.47
C ALA A 90 -9.09 -14.67 8.42
N THR A 91 -7.92 -14.06 8.35
CA THR A 91 -7.52 -13.15 7.28
C THR A 91 -6.15 -13.59 6.80
N HIS A 92 -6.00 -13.95 5.53
CA HIS A 92 -4.70 -14.35 4.98
C HIS A 92 -3.78 -13.13 4.85
N MET A 93 -2.48 -13.35 5.00
CA MET A 93 -1.47 -12.30 4.89
C MET A 93 -0.36 -12.76 3.94
N LEU A 94 -0.18 -12.03 2.84
CA LEU A 94 0.94 -12.20 1.91
C LEU A 94 1.78 -10.92 1.92
N GLY A 95 3.02 -11.05 2.40
CA GLY A 95 3.98 -9.95 2.46
C GLY A 95 5.07 -10.06 1.41
N ASN A 96 5.82 -8.98 1.22
CA ASN A 96 6.98 -8.92 0.32
C ASN A 96 6.64 -9.21 -1.15
N VAL A 97 5.44 -8.82 -1.59
CA VAL A 97 5.02 -8.96 -2.99
C VAL A 97 5.54 -7.78 -3.82
N LEU A 98 6.31 -8.06 -4.87
CA LEU A 98 6.89 -7.04 -5.78
C LEU A 98 7.71 -5.97 -5.04
N THR A 99 8.55 -6.35 -4.07
CA THR A 99 9.39 -5.41 -3.31
C THR A 99 10.35 -4.61 -4.18
N ASN A 100 10.82 -5.19 -5.29
CA ASN A 100 11.61 -4.49 -6.32
C ASN A 100 10.88 -3.26 -6.91
N GLU A 101 9.55 -3.24 -6.87
CA GLU A 101 8.73 -2.14 -7.35
C GLU A 101 8.25 -1.23 -6.22
N THR A 102 7.95 -1.79 -5.04
CA THR A 102 7.39 -0.99 -3.95
C THR A 102 8.45 -0.28 -3.10
N ASP A 103 9.62 -0.88 -2.89
CA ASP A 103 10.70 -0.31 -2.08
C ASP A 103 11.18 1.07 -2.56
N PRO A 104 11.33 1.33 -3.88
CA PRO A 104 11.69 2.64 -4.41
C PRO A 104 10.74 3.78 -3.98
N PHE A 105 9.46 3.49 -3.71
CA PHE A 105 8.51 4.50 -3.22
C PHE A 105 8.83 4.98 -1.80
N PHE A 106 9.60 4.21 -1.03
CA PHE A 106 10.00 4.57 0.33
C PHE A 106 11.45 5.08 0.40
N ALA A 107 12.31 4.68 -0.53
CA ALA A 107 13.74 5.01 -0.54
C ALA A 107 14.04 6.51 -0.79
N HIS A 108 13.27 7.18 -1.65
CA HIS A 108 13.65 8.51 -2.18
C HIS A 108 13.41 9.69 -1.25
N GLN A 109 12.53 9.54 -0.24
CA GLN A 109 12.03 10.68 0.54
C GLN A 109 13.07 11.23 1.52
N PHE A 110 13.92 10.37 2.08
CA PHE A 110 14.93 10.72 3.08
C PHE A 110 16.36 10.43 2.62
N ASN A 111 16.53 10.07 1.34
CA ASN A 111 17.83 9.83 0.71
C ASN A 111 17.94 10.68 -0.56
N GLU A 112 18.78 11.72 -0.53
CA GLU A 112 18.98 12.61 -1.66
C GLU A 112 19.70 11.95 -2.85
N SER A 113 20.45 10.88 -2.58
CA SER A 113 21.16 10.12 -3.61
C SER A 113 20.27 9.10 -4.33
N ALA A 114 19.11 8.76 -3.75
CA ALA A 114 18.17 7.85 -4.39
C ALA A 114 17.45 8.53 -5.57
N PRO A 115 17.16 7.79 -6.67
CA PRO A 115 16.40 8.34 -7.79
C PRO A 115 14.98 8.72 -7.35
N CYS A 116 14.43 9.79 -7.93
CA CYS A 116 13.01 10.09 -7.74
C CYS A 116 12.14 9.04 -8.44
N PRO A 117 10.94 8.76 -7.93
CA PRO A 117 9.96 7.92 -8.63
C PRO A 117 9.65 8.48 -10.02
N ILE A 118 9.21 7.59 -10.91
CA ILE A 118 8.75 7.97 -12.26
C ILE A 118 7.68 9.07 -12.15
N GLY A 119 7.82 10.12 -12.97
CA GLY A 119 6.94 11.29 -12.95
C GLY A 119 7.28 12.34 -11.88
N CYS A 120 8.33 12.14 -11.08
CA CYS A 120 8.83 13.11 -10.12
C CYS A 120 10.22 13.62 -10.49
N GLN A 121 10.49 14.89 -10.16
CA GLN A 121 11.80 15.51 -10.27
C GLN A 121 12.24 16.03 -8.89
N ARG A 122 13.55 16.10 -8.66
CA ARG A 122 14.13 16.58 -7.41
C ARG A 122 14.23 18.10 -7.43
N HIS A 123 13.70 18.76 -6.39
CA HIS A 123 13.73 20.21 -6.24
C HIS A 123 14.22 20.64 -4.85
N SER A 124 14.94 21.75 -4.81
CA SER A 124 15.30 22.46 -3.57
C SER A 124 14.16 23.38 -3.15
N PHE A 125 13.80 23.33 -1.86
CA PHE A 125 12.77 24.22 -1.29
C PHE A 125 13.38 25.25 -0.35
N PRO A 126 13.01 26.54 -0.46
CA PRO A 126 13.47 27.56 0.48
C PRO A 126 13.18 27.17 1.93
N GLY A 127 14.20 27.27 2.80
CA GLY A 127 14.07 26.92 4.22
C GLY A 127 14.13 25.41 4.53
N LYS A 128 14.32 24.54 3.53
CA LYS A 128 14.62 23.11 3.73
C LYS A 128 16.10 22.85 3.45
N ARG A 129 16.74 22.09 4.35
CA ARG A 129 18.14 21.68 4.20
C ARG A 129 18.33 20.55 3.18
N VAL A 130 17.24 19.93 2.74
CA VAL A 130 17.25 18.72 1.90
C VAL A 130 16.41 18.94 0.65
N GLN A 131 16.82 18.32 -0.45
CA GLN A 131 16.03 18.29 -1.69
C GLN A 131 14.94 17.21 -1.61
N VAL A 132 13.76 17.50 -2.15
CA VAL A 132 12.63 16.56 -2.16
C VAL A 132 12.15 16.29 -3.58
N CYS A 133 11.67 15.08 -3.82
CA CYS A 133 11.02 14.71 -5.09
C CYS A 133 9.60 15.28 -5.11
N THR A 134 9.26 16.03 -6.15
CA THR A 134 7.89 16.50 -6.40
C THR A 134 7.42 16.10 -7.79
N PRO A 135 6.11 15.90 -7.99
CA PRO A 135 5.56 15.58 -9.31
C PRO A 135 5.92 16.64 -10.35
N MET A 136 6.34 16.20 -11.53
CA MET A 136 6.56 17.06 -12.70
C MET A 136 5.22 17.58 -13.26
N ALA A 137 5.22 18.66 -14.04
CA ALA A 137 3.98 19.21 -14.61
C ALA A 137 3.22 18.19 -15.48
N ASN A 138 3.96 17.38 -16.25
CA ASN A 138 3.44 16.34 -17.13
C ASN A 138 3.51 14.93 -16.52
N TRP A 139 3.57 14.79 -15.19
CA TRP A 139 3.78 13.49 -14.52
C TRP A 139 2.81 12.39 -14.96
N ARG A 140 1.55 12.75 -15.28
CA ARG A 140 0.53 11.80 -15.74
C ARG A 140 0.87 11.18 -17.08
N GLU A 141 1.42 11.96 -18.00
CA GLU A 141 1.81 11.50 -19.33
C GLU A 141 3.04 10.60 -19.22
N VAL A 142 4.03 11.03 -18.42
CA VAL A 142 5.24 10.26 -18.12
C VAL A 142 4.91 8.89 -17.52
N ILE A 143 3.99 8.83 -16.54
CA ILE A 143 3.57 7.54 -15.95
C ILE A 143 2.82 6.68 -16.97
N ARG A 144 1.97 7.27 -17.81
CA ARG A 144 1.24 6.53 -18.85
C ARG A 144 2.20 5.94 -19.89
N GLU A 145 3.23 6.67 -20.28
CA GLU A 145 4.26 6.24 -21.24
C GLU A 145 5.23 5.21 -20.65
N ALA A 146 5.52 5.28 -19.35
CA ALA A 146 6.39 4.33 -18.66
C ALA A 146 5.82 2.90 -18.57
N GLY A 147 4.52 2.71 -18.86
CA GLY A 147 3.88 1.39 -18.83
C GLY A 147 3.45 0.91 -17.44
N VAL A 148 2.79 -0.25 -17.42
CA VAL A 148 2.06 -0.81 -16.27
C VAL A 148 3.02 -1.56 -15.33
N GLY A 149 3.70 -0.85 -14.43
CA GLY A 149 4.62 -1.45 -13.45
C GLY A 149 5.81 -2.21 -14.08
N ASN A 150 6.82 -2.55 -13.30
CA ASN A 150 7.88 -3.43 -13.82
C ASN A 150 7.39 -4.89 -13.94
N ALA A 151 6.26 -5.24 -13.32
CA ALA A 151 5.69 -6.59 -13.30
C ALA A 151 5.28 -7.10 -14.68
N ALA A 152 4.94 -6.20 -15.62
CA ALA A 152 4.55 -6.56 -16.98
C ALA A 152 5.73 -6.76 -17.94
N THR A 153 6.96 -6.40 -17.55
CA THR A 153 8.12 -6.43 -18.47
C THR A 153 8.71 -7.84 -18.67
N GLY A 154 8.14 -8.86 -18.01
CA GLY A 154 8.66 -10.24 -18.06
C GLY A 154 7.67 -11.35 -18.44
N LEU A 155 6.38 -11.07 -18.68
CA LEU A 155 5.40 -12.11 -19.06
C LEU A 155 4.57 -11.66 -20.26
N ALA A 156 5.25 -11.50 -21.40
CA ALA A 156 4.60 -11.63 -22.70
C ALA A 156 4.35 -13.13 -23.00
N GLN A 157 3.51 -13.80 -22.19
CA GLN A 157 2.76 -15.03 -22.49
C GLN A 157 2.11 -15.59 -21.22
N GLY A 158 0.78 -15.65 -21.20
CA GLY A 158 -0.04 -16.22 -20.11
C GLY A 158 -1.38 -15.47 -20.01
N HIS A 159 -2.23 -15.62 -21.02
CA HIS A 159 -3.44 -16.46 -21.00
C HIS A 159 -4.63 -15.72 -20.37
N ASP A 160 -5.56 -15.36 -21.26
CA ASP A 160 -6.95 -15.10 -20.95
C ASP A 160 -7.56 -16.23 -20.10
N GLU A 161 -8.64 -15.88 -19.40
CA GLU A 161 -9.60 -16.75 -18.69
C GLU A 161 -9.35 -16.99 -17.19
N LEU A 162 -9.90 -16.10 -16.34
CA LEU A 162 -11.14 -16.29 -15.54
C LEU A 162 -11.27 -15.21 -14.46
#